data_AF-G9ZQ23-F1
#
_entry.id   AF-G9ZQ23-F1
#
_cell.length_a   1.000
_cell.length_b   1.000
_cell.length_c   1.000
_cell.angle_alpha   90.00
_cell.angle_beta   90.00
_cell.angle_gamma   90.00
#
_symmetry.space_group_name_H-M   'P 1'
#
loop_
_entity.id
_entity.type
_entity.pdbx_description
1 polymer ?
#
loop_
_entity_poly.entity_id
_entity_poly.type
_entity_poly.pdbx_seq_one_letter_code
_entity_poly.pdbx_strand_id
1 'polypeptide(L)'
;MIKPEKTINGTKWIETIQINAEERATLEDQYGIDEDIIEYVTDNDESTNYVYDINEDDQLFIFLAPYALDKDALRYITQPFGMLLHKGVLFTFN
;
A
#
# COMPACT_ATOMS: atom_id res chain seq x y z
N MET A 1 2.67 -10.55 1.88
CA MET A 1 2.70 -10.75 3.35
C MET A 1 1.98 -9.63 4.08
N ILE A 2 0.74 -9.88 4.53
CA ILE A 2 0.02 -9.00 5.47
C ILE A 2 0.56 -9.23 6.89
N LYS A 3 1.00 -8.16 7.55
CA LYS A 3 1.49 -8.18 8.94
C LYS A 3 0.33 -8.04 9.91
N PRO A 4 0.47 -8.53 11.16
CA PRO A 4 -0.52 -8.32 12.20
C PRO A 4 -0.84 -6.84 12.42
N GLU A 5 -2.12 -6.53 12.68
CA GLU A 5 -2.57 -5.18 13.03
C GLU A 5 -1.79 -4.65 14.25
N LYS A 6 -1.34 -3.39 14.16
CA LYS A 6 -0.76 -2.63 15.27
C LYS A 6 -1.56 -1.35 15.50
N THR A 7 -1.60 -0.88 16.74
CA THR A 7 -2.16 0.44 17.07
C THR A 7 -1.02 1.38 17.45
N ILE A 8 -0.92 2.52 16.76
CA ILE A 8 0.05 3.58 17.05
C ILE A 8 -0.71 4.88 17.26
N ASN A 9 -0.59 5.49 18.45
CA ASN A 9 -1.25 6.75 18.80
C ASN A 9 -2.77 6.77 18.50
N GLY A 10 -3.44 5.62 18.65
CA GLY A 10 -4.88 5.48 18.36
C GLY A 10 -5.21 5.12 16.91
N THR A 11 -4.24 5.09 16.00
CA THR A 11 -4.41 4.67 14.61
C THR A 11 -4.12 3.18 14.47
N LYS A 12 -5.08 2.43 13.93
CA LYS A 12 -4.88 1.05 13.49
C LYS A 12 -4.05 1.06 12.21
N TRP A 13 -3.03 0.22 12.15
CA TRP A 13 -2.13 0.11 11.02
C TRP A 13 -1.89 -1.36 10.68
N ILE A 14 -2.05 -1.68 9.41
CA ILE A 14 -1.74 -2.97 8.79
C ILE A 14 -0.66 -2.71 7.73
N GLU A 15 0.43 -3.47 7.82
CA GLU A 15 1.54 -3.37 6.87
C GLU A 15 1.47 -4.56 5.92
N THR A 16 1.57 -4.32 4.62
CA THR A 16 1.61 -5.36 3.59
C THR A 16 2.96 -5.31 2.89
N ILE A 17 3.55 -6.47 2.64
CA ILE A 17 4.86 -6.62 1.97
C ILE A 17 4.70 -7.65 0.86
N GLN A 18 4.80 -7.28 -0.42
CA GLN A 18 4.65 -8.22 -1.55
C GLN A 18 3.42 -9.13 -1.40
N ILE A 19 2.24 -8.55 -1.64
CA ILE A 19 0.95 -9.24 -1.50
C ILE A 19 0.87 -10.37 -2.54
N ASN A 20 0.50 -11.58 -2.10
CA ASN A 20 0.24 -12.71 -3.00
C ASN A 20 -1.27 -12.82 -3.33
N ALA A 21 -1.66 -13.78 -4.18
CA ALA A 21 -3.05 -13.93 -4.60
C ALA A 21 -4.03 -14.24 -3.44
N GLU A 22 -3.62 -15.01 -2.44
CA GLU A 22 -4.47 -15.32 -1.27
C GLU A 22 -4.67 -14.09 -0.38
N GLU A 23 -3.63 -13.27 -0.27
CA GLU A 23 -3.66 -12.04 0.52
C GLU A 23 -4.42 -10.93 -0.19
N ARG A 24 -4.39 -10.89 -1.53
CA ARG A 24 -5.29 -10.04 -2.33
C ARG A 24 -6.74 -10.35 -1.99
N ALA A 25 -7.14 -11.62 -2.03
CA ALA A 25 -8.49 -12.03 -1.63
C ALA A 25 -8.78 -11.64 -0.17
N THR A 26 -7.79 -11.68 0.73
CA THR A 26 -7.97 -11.21 2.11
C THR A 26 -8.24 -9.70 2.20
N LEU A 27 -7.54 -8.88 1.42
CA LEU A 27 -7.77 -7.43 1.35
C LEU A 27 -9.17 -7.10 0.80
N GLU A 28 -9.61 -7.83 -0.22
CA GLU A 28 -10.94 -7.69 -0.80
C GLU A 28 -12.03 -8.17 0.19
N ASP A 29 -11.97 -9.44 0.61
CA ASP A 29 -13.05 -10.10 1.34
C ASP A 29 -13.16 -9.66 2.81
N GLN A 30 -12.03 -9.47 3.49
CA GLN A 30 -12.02 -9.18 4.93
C GLN A 30 -11.93 -7.69 5.24
N TYR A 31 -11.14 -6.96 4.45
CA TYR A 31 -10.93 -5.53 4.67
C TYR A 31 -11.82 -4.66 3.78
N GLY A 32 -12.42 -5.22 2.73
CA GLY A 32 -13.32 -4.47 1.84
C GLY A 32 -12.60 -3.45 0.97
N ILE A 33 -11.33 -3.71 0.64
CA ILE A 33 -10.53 -2.85 -0.24
C ILE A 33 -10.83 -3.24 -1.69
N ASP A 34 -11.18 -2.25 -2.50
CA ASP A 34 -11.53 -2.47 -3.89
C ASP A 34 -10.36 -2.98 -4.74
N GLU A 35 -10.69 -3.79 -5.74
CA GLU A 35 -9.75 -4.37 -6.69
C GLU A 35 -8.88 -3.31 -7.38
N ASP A 36 -9.48 -2.18 -7.76
CA ASP A 36 -8.78 -1.06 -8.42
C ASP A 36 -7.69 -0.46 -7.51
N ILE A 37 -7.95 -0.34 -6.21
CA ILE A 37 -6.95 0.14 -5.23
C ILE A 37 -5.81 -0.87 -5.12
N ILE A 38 -6.13 -2.17 -5.09
CA ILE A 38 -5.12 -3.22 -5.01
C ILE A 38 -4.26 -3.24 -6.28
N GLU A 39 -4.85 -3.02 -7.46
CA GLU A 39 -4.12 -2.88 -8.72
C GLU A 39 -3.12 -1.71 -8.65
N TYR A 40 -3.56 -0.53 -8.23
CA TYR A 40 -2.66 0.63 -8.10
C TYR A 40 -1.49 0.40 -7.14
N VAL A 41 -1.72 -0.22 -5.98
CA VAL A 41 -0.66 -0.41 -4.98
C VAL A 41 0.25 -1.61 -5.24
N THR A 42 -0.08 -2.45 -6.24
CA THR A 42 0.74 -3.60 -6.64
C THR A 42 1.41 -3.44 -8.00
N ASP A 43 1.02 -2.43 -8.78
CA ASP A 43 1.71 -2.06 -10.01
C ASP A 43 3.10 -1.46 -9.71
N ASN A 44 4.14 -2.07 -10.26
CA ASN A 44 5.52 -1.63 -10.09
C ASN A 44 5.88 -0.40 -10.94
N ASP A 45 5.06 -0.09 -11.94
CA ASP A 45 5.23 1.03 -12.86
C ASP A 45 4.29 2.22 -12.54
N GLU A 46 3.56 2.15 -11.41
CA GLU A 46 2.65 3.20 -10.98
C GLU A 46 3.39 4.50 -10.65
N SER A 47 2.73 5.61 -10.98
CA SER A 47 3.26 6.96 -10.77
C SER A 47 2.83 7.55 -9.43
N THR A 48 3.53 8.58 -8.97
CA THR A 48 3.09 9.33 -7.78
C THR A 48 1.68 9.88 -8.01
N ASN A 49 0.73 9.51 -7.16
CA ASN A 49 -0.67 9.90 -7.29
C ASN A 49 -1.37 10.01 -5.92
N TYR A 50 -2.48 10.73 -5.90
CA TYR A 50 -3.42 10.79 -4.77
C TYR A 50 -4.83 10.55 -5.27
N VAL A 51 -5.49 9.53 -4.70
CA VAL A 51 -6.88 9.16 -5.00
C VAL A 51 -7.71 9.33 -3.73
N TYR A 52 -8.87 9.96 -3.85
CA TYR A 52 -9.82 10.15 -2.77
C TYR A 52 -11.20 9.69 -3.22
N ASP A 53 -11.79 8.72 -2.51
CA ASP A 53 -13.17 8.31 -2.66
C ASP A 53 -13.95 8.59 -1.37
N ILE A 54 -14.91 9.50 -1.47
CA ILE A 54 -15.76 9.88 -0.33
C ILE A 54 -16.81 8.83 0.03
N ASN A 55 -17.20 7.96 -0.92
CA ASN A 55 -18.24 6.97 -0.69
C ASN A 55 -17.69 5.77 0.09
N GLU A 56 -16.43 5.42 -0.15
CA GLU A 56 -15.74 4.30 0.52
C GLU A 56 -14.87 4.74 1.72
N ASP A 57 -14.78 6.05 1.99
CA ASP A 57 -13.88 6.65 3.00
C ASP A 57 -12.42 6.25 2.77
N ASP A 58 -11.99 6.42 1.52
CA ASP A 58 -10.69 6.02 1.02
C ASP A 58 -9.81 7.22 0.67
N GLN A 59 -8.59 7.21 1.19
CA GLN A 59 -7.52 8.12 0.82
C GLN A 59 -6.27 7.32 0.50
N LEU A 60 -5.96 7.19 -0.79
CA LEU A 60 -4.77 6.51 -1.29
C LEU A 60 -3.73 7.55 -1.70
N PHE A 61 -2.52 7.40 -1.17
CA PHE A 61 -1.34 8.14 -1.58
C PHE A 61 -0.27 7.17 -2.06
N ILE A 62 0.20 7.36 -3.30
CA ILE A 62 1.30 6.60 -3.88
C ILE A 62 2.45 7.57 -4.11
N PHE A 63 3.65 7.19 -3.66
CA PHE A 63 4.86 7.95 -3.94
C PHE A 63 6.00 7.02 -4.36
N LEU A 64 6.87 7.54 -5.22
CA LEU A 64 8.07 6.85 -5.65
C LEU A 64 9.17 6.95 -4.58
N ALA A 65 9.46 5.82 -3.93
CA ALA A 65 10.53 5.69 -2.95
C ALA A 65 11.83 5.22 -3.63
N PRO A 66 13.02 5.74 -3.23
CA PRO A 66 14.29 5.26 -3.75
C PRO A 66 14.59 3.86 -3.20
N TYR A 67 14.90 2.92 -4.10
CA TYR A 67 15.33 1.57 -3.78
C TYR A 67 16.76 1.33 -4.26
N ALA A 68 17.64 0.92 -3.34
CA ALA A 68 19.04 0.67 -3.65
C ALA A 68 19.19 -0.72 -4.30
N LEU A 69 19.72 -0.75 -5.53
CA LEU A 69 20.16 -1.99 -6.17
C LEU A 69 21.55 -2.41 -5.67
N ASP A 70 22.41 -1.42 -5.46
CA ASP A 70 23.77 -1.59 -4.93
C ASP A 70 24.18 -0.29 -4.23
N LYS A 71 24.35 -0.35 -2.91
CA LYS A 71 24.70 0.82 -2.10
C LYS A 71 26.15 1.25 -2.28
N ASP A 72 27.05 0.29 -2.55
CA ASP A 72 28.48 0.56 -2.70
C ASP A 72 28.77 1.19 -4.07
N ALA A 73 28.03 0.76 -5.10
CA ALA A 73 28.08 1.35 -6.44
C ALA A 73 27.14 2.56 -6.64
N LEU A 74 26.44 3.01 -5.58
CA LEU A 74 25.46 4.12 -5.63
C LEU A 74 24.38 3.95 -6.72
N ARG A 75 23.89 2.73 -6.94
CA ARG A 75 22.86 2.42 -7.94
C ARG A 75 21.49 2.35 -7.29
N TYR A 76 20.57 3.18 -7.78
CA TYR A 76 19.20 3.28 -7.28
C TYR A 76 18.19 3.23 -8.43
N ILE A 77 17.01 2.71 -8.11
CA ILE A 77 15.79 2.88 -8.89
C ILE A 77 14.73 3.54 -7.99
N THR A 78 13.62 3.92 -8.57
CA THR A 78 12.42 4.30 -7.81
C THR A 78 11.39 3.18 -7.91
N GLN A 79 10.70 2.89 -6.82
CA GLN A 79 9.56 1.97 -6.79
C GLN A 79 8.38 2.65 -6.09
N PRO A 80 7.14 2.38 -6.52
CA PRO A 80 5.96 2.91 -5.86
C PRO A 80 5.80 2.33 -4.45
N PHE A 81 5.39 3.19 -3.53
CA PHE A 81 5.00 2.84 -2.16
C PHE A 81 3.61 3.41 -1.91
N GLY A 82 2.67 2.54 -1.53
CA GLY A 82 1.27 2.91 -1.30
C GLY A 82 0.97 3.14 0.17
N MET A 83 0.17 4.16 0.47
CA MET A 83 -0.43 4.42 1.76
C MET A 83 -1.93 4.63 1.57
N LEU A 84 -2.74 3.73 2.10
CA LEU A 84 -4.20 3.81 2.04
C LEU A 84 -4.74 4.04 3.45
N LEU A 85 -5.55 5.08 3.63
CA LEU A 85 -6.44 5.18 4.78
C LEU A 85 -7.82 4.72 4.32
N HIS A 86 -8.22 3.51 4.74
CA HIS A 86 -9.49 2.88 4.40
C HIS A 86 -10.33 2.76 5.67
N LYS A 87 -11.47 3.45 5.73
CA LYS A 87 -12.42 3.36 6.86
C LYS A 87 -11.74 3.56 8.23
N GLY A 88 -10.79 4.50 8.29
CA GLY A 88 -10.02 4.83 9.49
C GLY A 88 -8.86 3.88 9.85
N VAL A 89 -8.55 2.88 9.02
CA VAL A 89 -7.40 1.98 9.18
C VAL A 89 -6.33 2.33 8.14
N LEU A 90 -5.09 2.50 8.60
CA LEU A 90 -3.94 2.73 7.72
C LEU A 90 -3.44 1.40 7.17
N PHE A 91 -3.27 1.31 5.87
CA PHE A 91 -2.58 0.24 5.16
C PHE A 91 -1.34 0.82 4.46
N THR A 92 -0.24 0.09 4.50
CA THR A 92 0.97 0.43 3.73
C THR A 92 1.38 -0.72 2.83
N PHE A 93 1.82 -0.38 1.62
CA PHE A 93 2.12 -1.32 0.53
C PHE A 93 3.52 -1.09 0.00
N ASN A 94 4.32 -2.16 -0.07
CA ASN A 94 5.70 -2.14 -0.55
C ASN A 94 6.16 -3.45 -1.22
#